data_AF-A0A934N1L5-F1
#
_entry.id   AF-A0A934N1L5-F1
#
_cell.length_a   1.000
_cell.length_b   1.000
_cell.length_c   1.000
_cell.angle_alpha   90.00
_cell.angle_beta   90.00
_cell.angle_gamma   90.00
#
_symmetry.space_group_name_H-M   'P 1'
#
loop_
_entity.id
_entity.type
_entity.pdbx_description
1 polymer ?
#
loop_
_entity_poly.entity_id
_entity_poly.type
_entity_poly.pdbx_seq_one_letter_code
_entity_poly.pdbx_strand_id
1 'polypeptide(L)' 'MKNDYKYDAFGNLDTDYYVEQAYALRSAYYTEMTKKTIVAIKAFFANLTANRSFKTAQQS' A
#
# COMPACT_ATOMS: atom_id res chain seq x y z
N MET A 1 -1.07 -24.42 -17.71
CA MET A 1 -2.16 -24.19 -16.73
C MET A 1 -3.39 -23.80 -17.54
N LYS A 2 -4.47 -24.59 -17.51
CA LYS A 2 -5.74 -24.16 -18.12
C LYS A 2 -6.29 -23.04 -17.23
N ASN A 3 -6.38 -21.83 -17.77
CA ASN A 3 -7.00 -20.71 -17.08
C ASN A 3 -8.51 -20.93 -17.15
N ASP A 4 -9.05 -21.63 -16.15
CA ASP A 4 -10.48 -21.76 -16.00
C ASP A 4 -11.02 -20.40 -15.55
N TYR A 5 -11.53 -19.62 -16.50
CA TYR A 5 -12.23 -18.38 -16.21
C TYR A 5 -13.50 -18.68 -15.43
N LYS A 6 -13.88 -17.76 -14.54
CA LYS A 6 -15.15 -17.84 -13.84
C LYS A 6 -16.25 -17.33 -14.77
N TYR A 7 -17.30 -18.13 -14.88
CA TYR A 7 -18.48 -17.80 -15.65
C TYR A 7 -19.69 -17.65 -14.71
N ASP A 8 -20.63 -16.81 -15.10
CA ASP A 8 -21.89 -16.59 -14.41
C ASP A 8 -22.87 -17.76 -14.67
N ALA A 9 -24.07 -17.66 -14.11
CA ALA A 9 -25.12 -18.69 -14.28
C ALA A 9 -25.62 -18.85 -15.73
N PHE A 10 -25.32 -17.88 -16.61
CA PHE A 10 -25.70 -17.88 -18.01
C PHE A 10 -24.57 -18.33 -18.94
N GLY A 11 -23.39 -18.66 -18.39
CA GLY A 11 -22.22 -19.06 -19.15
C GLY A 11 -21.42 -17.89 -19.74
N ASN A 12 -21.72 -16.65 -19.35
CA ASN A 12 -20.90 -15.48 -19.70
C ASN A 12 -19.76 -15.32 -18.70
N LEU A 13 -18.69 -14.61 -19.09
CA LEU A 13 -17.62 -14.28 -18.15
C LEU A 13 -18.19 -13.51 -16.95
N ASP A 14 -17.90 -13.95 -15.73
CA ASP A 14 -18.40 -13.32 -14.50
C ASP A 14 -17.62 -12.02 -14.24
N THR A 15 -18.01 -10.95 -14.95
CA THR A 15 -17.34 -9.65 -14.86
C THR A 15 -17.42 -9.05 -13.47
N ASP A 16 -18.53 -9.25 -12.78
CA ASP A 16 -18.76 -8.70 -11.45
C ASP A 16 -17.78 -9.30 -10.45
N TYR A 17 -17.58 -10.62 -10.49
CA TYR A 17 -16.56 -11.29 -9.68
C TYR A 17 -15.16 -10.72 -9.90
N TYR A 18 -14.75 -10.48 -11.15
CA TYR A 18 -13.41 -9.94 -11.43
C TYR A 18 -13.28 -8.47 -11.04
N VAL A 19 -14.35 -7.69 -11.15
CA VAL A 19 -14.38 -6.28 -10.69
C VAL A 19 -14.24 -6.22 -9.18
N GLU A 20 -14.99 -7.03 -8.43
CA GLU A 20 -14.89 -7.11 -6.97
C GLU A 20 -13.48 -7.51 -6.53
N GLN A 21 -12.90 -8.53 -7.17
CA GLN A 21 -11.53 -8.96 -6.89
C GLN A 21 -10.51 -7.86 -7.18
N ALA A 22 -10.67 -7.11 -8.27
CA ALA A 22 -9.80 -5.97 -8.58
C ALA A 22 -9.91 -4.87 -7.52
N TYR A 23 -11.13 -4.58 -7.02
CA TYR A 23 -11.33 -3.63 -5.92
C TYR A 23 -10.71 -4.11 -4.61
N ALA A 24 -10.85 -5.40 -4.28
CA ALA A 24 -10.24 -5.99 -3.09
C ALA A 24 -8.71 -5.88 -3.14
N LEU A 25 -8.10 -6.25 -4.27
CA LEU A 25 -6.66 -6.12 -4.51
C LEU A 25 -6.18 -4.68 -4.40
N ARG A 26 -6.89 -3.75 -5.03
CA ARG A 26 -6.59 -2.31 -4.96
C ARG A 26 -6.63 -1.80 -3.52
N SER A 27 -7.66 -2.17 -2.76
CA SER A 27 -7.82 -1.76 -1.37
C SER A 27 -6.69 -2.31 -0.48
N ALA A 28 -6.35 -3.58 -0.63
CA ALA A 28 -5.24 -4.21 0.08
C ALA A 28 -3.90 -3.53 -0.24
N TYR A 29 -3.64 -3.27 -1.53
CA TYR A 29 -2.44 -2.57 -1.98
C TYR A 29 -2.31 -1.17 -1.36
N TYR A 30 -3.38 -0.36 -1.41
CA TYR A 30 -3.35 0.99 -0.84
C TYR A 30 -3.20 0.98 0.69
N THR A 31 -3.78 0.00 1.37
CA THR A 31 -3.61 -0.17 2.81
C THR A 31 -2.15 -0.42 3.16
N GLU A 32 -1.50 -1.33 2.46
CA GLU A 32 -0.08 -1.64 2.66
C GLU A 32 0.84 -0.47 2.28
N MET A 33 0.54 0.21 1.18
CA MET A 33 1.25 1.44 0.81
C MET A 33 1.13 2.51 1.89
N THR A 34 -0.08 2.74 2.40
CA THR A 34 -0.34 3.78 3.42
C THR A 34 0.46 3.50 4.69
N LYS A 35 0.48 2.25 5.16
CA LYS A 35 1.30 1.84 6.32
C LYS A 35 2.78 2.15 6.10
N LYS A 36 3.33 1.77 4.94
CA LYS A 36 4.73 2.03 4.59
C LYS A 36 5.03 3.53 4.52
N THR A 37 4.15 4.31 3.92
CA THR A 37 4.27 5.77 3.83
C THR A 37 4.28 6.42 5.21
N ILE A 38 3.38 6.01 6.12
CA ILE A 38 3.36 6.53 7.49
C ILE A 38 4.67 6.25 8.22
N VAL A 39 5.20 5.03 8.11
CA VAL A 39 6.48 4.66 8.71
C VAL A 39 7.62 5.49 8.12
N ALA A 40 7.66 5.65 6.79
CA ALA A 40 8.67 6.45 6.12
C ALA A 40 8.64 7.93 6.55
N ILE A 41 7.45 8.53 6.65
CA ILE A 41 7.28 9.91 7.12
C ILE A 41 7.76 10.04 8.57
N LYS A 42 7.36 9.14 9.47
CA LYS A 42 7.82 9.16 10.87
C LYS A 42 9.34 9.05 10.95
N ALA A 43 9.94 8.13 10.20
CA ALA A 43 11.40 7.97 10.14
C ALA A 43 12.10 9.21 9.60
N PHE A 44 11.54 9.84 8.57
CA PHE A 44 12.07 11.09 8.00
C PHE A 44 12.12 12.21 9.05
N PHE A 45 11.02 12.46 9.77
CA PHE A 45 10.96 13.51 10.78
C PHE A 45 11.79 13.18 12.03
N ALA A 46 11.86 11.91 12.45
CA ALA A 46 12.74 11.49 13.52
C ALA A 46 14.20 11.77 13.18
N ASN A 47 14.64 11.41 11.97
CA ASN A 47 15.99 11.69 11.49
C ASN A 47 16.25 13.19 11.32
N LEU A 48 15.28 13.97 10.81
CA LEU A 48 15.41 15.42 10.69
C LEU A 48 15.64 16.07 12.06
N THR A 49 14.90 15.62 13.07
CA THR A 49 15.00 16.15 14.44
C THR A 49 16.30 15.72 15.12
N ALA A 50 16.69 14.43 14.98
CA ALA A 50 17.95 13.92 15.52
C ALA A 50 19.16 14.67 14.94
N ASN A 51 19.21 14.85 13.61
CA ASN A 51 20.28 15.62 12.96
C ASN A 51 20.29 17.10 13.36
N ARG A 52 19.12 17.68 13.69
CA ARG A 52 19.04 19.05 14.20
C ARG A 52 19.62 19.16 15.62
N SER A 53 19.37 18.19 16.51
CA SER A 53 19.96 18.16 17.85
C SER A 53 21.49 18.05 17.85
N PHE A 54 22.07 17.25 16.93
CA PHE A 54 23.53 17.14 16.82
C PHE A 54 24.19 18.45 16.39
N LYS A 55 23.55 19.23 15.51
CA LYS A 55 24.11 20.51 15.05
C LYS A 55 24.15 21.58 16.15
N THR A 56 23.20 21.56 17.08
CA THR A 56 23.21 22.46 18.25
C THR A 56 24.13 22.00 19.37
N ALA A 57 24.33 20.68 19.55
CA ALA A 57 25.23 20.15 20.58
C ALA A 57 26.73 20.27 20.21
N GLN A 58 27.06 20.41 18.93
CA GLN A 58 28.44 20.57 18.45
C GLN A 58 28.92 22.04 18.39
N GLN A 59 28.06 22.99 18.78
CA GLN A 59 28.38 24.44 18.81
C GLN A 59 28.43 25.02 20.24
N SER A 60 28.45 24.18 21.28
CA SER A 60 28.60 24.58 22.69
C SER A 60 29.91 24.10 23.29
#